data_AF-A0A941MA26-F1
#
_entry.id   AF-A0A941MA26-F1
#
_cell.length_a   1.000
_cell.length_b   1.000
_cell.length_c   1.000
_cell.angle_alpha   90.00
_cell.angle_beta   90.00
_cell.angle_gamma   90.00
#
_symmetry.space_group_name_H-M   'P 1'
#
loop_
_entity.id
_entity.type
_entity.pdbx_description
1 polymer ?
#
loop_
_entity_poly.entity_id
_entity_poly.type
_entity_poly.pdbx_seq_one_letter_code
_entity_poly.pdbx_strand_id
1 'polypeptide(L)'
;MLAPTVAHLSFERDDGQVLPCIPGQFIQIHFRYADGSDARRSYSIAVGRALDSPPDARMDIAVSYVAGGAATALFEALDIGHRLEASGPYGRFCLFPNDANRRYLLVGTGTGITPYRAMLPQLESL
;
A
#
# COMPACT_ATOMS: atom_id res chain seq x y z
N MET A 1 -13.92 5.96 1.68
CA MET A 1 -13.68 5.28 2.97
C MET A 1 -14.05 3.81 2.83
N LEU A 2 -13.24 2.89 3.39
CA LEU A 2 -13.50 1.44 3.45
C LEU A 2 -14.19 1.01 4.74
N ALA A 3 -13.89 1.70 5.85
CA ALA A 3 -14.51 1.54 7.17
C ALA A 3 -14.52 2.91 7.88
N PRO A 4 -15.18 3.08 9.04
CA PRO A 4 -15.31 4.39 9.69
C PRO A 4 -13.98 5.13 9.90
N THR A 5 -12.90 4.39 10.16
CA THR A 5 -11.55 4.94 10.35
C THR A 5 -10.55 4.43 9.31
N VAL A 6 -11.00 3.88 8.18
CA VAL A 6 -10.09 3.35 7.15
C VAL A 6 -10.38 4.00 5.80
N ALA A 7 -9.38 4.64 5.22
CA ALA A 7 -9.43 5.20 3.88
C ALA A 7 -8.74 4.27 2.87
N HIS A 8 -9.26 4.25 1.65
CA HIS A 8 -8.56 3.72 0.47
C HIS A 8 -8.01 4.93 -0.27
N LEU A 9 -6.70 4.97 -0.44
CA LEU A 9 -6.01 5.99 -1.22
C LEU A 9 -5.34 5.33 -2.43
N SER A 10 -5.42 6.00 -3.57
CA SER A 10 -4.88 5.54 -4.84
C SER A 10 -3.92 6.59 -5.39
N PHE A 11 -2.70 6.16 -5.68
CA PHE A 11 -1.61 7.03 -6.11
C PHE A 11 -1.08 6.58 -7.47
N GLU A 12 -0.57 7.51 -8.25
CA GLU A 12 0.24 7.24 -9.43
C GLU A 12 1.65 7.77 -9.21
N ARG A 13 2.65 7.18 -9.87
CA ARG A 13 3.98 7.78 -9.89
C ARG A 13 3.92 9.06 -10.71
N ASP A 14 4.59 10.09 -10.25
CA ASP A 14 4.59 11.41 -10.89
C ASP A 14 5.31 11.44 -12.25
N ASP A 15 6.14 10.43 -12.52
CA ASP A 15 6.76 10.15 -13.82
C ASP A 15 5.89 9.32 -14.78
N GLY A 16 4.67 8.98 -14.37
CA GLY A 16 3.71 8.18 -15.16
C GLY A 16 4.10 6.72 -15.32
N GLN A 17 5.19 6.26 -14.69
CA GLN A 17 5.58 4.86 -14.74
C GLN A 17 4.75 4.01 -13.78
N VAL A 18 4.74 2.70 -14.03
CA VAL A 18 4.19 1.75 -13.06
C VAL A 18 5.18 1.60 -11.89
N LEU A 19 4.67 1.39 -10.68
CA LEU A 19 5.49 0.95 -9.55
C LEU A 19 5.60 -0.59 -9.59
N PRO A 20 6.75 -1.17 -9.98
CA PRO A 20 6.92 -2.61 -9.95
C PRO A 20 6.99 -3.06 -8.48
N CYS A 21 6.13 -3.98 -8.06
CA CYS A 21 6.16 -4.55 -6.71
C CYS A 21 5.80 -6.03 -6.72
N ILE A 22 6.30 -6.75 -5.73
CA ILE A 22 5.90 -8.14 -5.46
C ILE A 22 4.75 -8.11 -4.44
N PRO A 23 3.64 -8.86 -4.67
CA PRO A 23 2.54 -8.93 -3.71
C PRO A 23 3.02 -9.19 -2.28
N GLY A 24 2.63 -8.30 -1.36
CA GLY A 24 3.04 -8.31 0.05
C GLY A 24 4.08 -7.24 0.43
N GLN A 25 4.72 -6.60 -0.56
CA GLN A 25 5.58 -5.44 -0.31
C GLN A 25 4.79 -4.18 0.12
N PHE A 26 5.54 -3.20 0.63
CA PHE A 26 5.03 -1.92 1.11
C PHE A 26 5.86 -0.75 0.57
N ILE A 27 5.28 0.45 0.55
CA ILE A 27 6.01 1.70 0.37
C ILE A 27 6.15 2.44 1.71
N GLN A 28 7.12 3.33 1.81
CA GLN A 28 7.20 4.30 2.91
C GLN A 28 6.78 5.68 2.39
N ILE A 29 5.79 6.29 3.04
CA ILE A 29 5.43 7.69 2.81
C ILE A 29 6.21 8.56 3.78
N HIS A 30 6.81 9.62 3.24
CA HIS A 30 7.68 10.54 3.95
C HIS A 30 6.87 11.80 4.28
N PHE A 31 7.01 12.30 5.50
CA PHE A 31 6.34 13.51 5.96
C PHE A 31 7.12 14.11 7.13
N ARG A 32 6.66 15.25 7.64
CA ARG A 32 7.22 15.87 8.85
C ARG A 32 6.18 15.91 9.95
N TYR A 33 6.62 15.71 11.18
CA TYR A 33 5.79 16.00 12.36
C TYR A 33 5.59 17.51 12.50
N ALA A 34 4.63 17.91 13.35
CA ALA A 34 4.35 19.32 13.62
C ALA A 34 5.55 20.08 14.23
N ASP A 35 6.48 19.37 14.88
CA ASP A 35 7.73 19.91 15.40
C ASP A 35 8.85 20.08 14.34
N GLY A 36 8.55 19.72 13.08
CA GLY A 36 9.47 19.82 11.95
C GLY A 36 10.39 18.63 11.74
N SER A 37 10.37 17.62 12.63
CA SER A 37 11.21 16.42 12.48
C SER A 37 10.70 15.49 11.37
N ASP A 38 11.65 14.86 10.64
CA ASP A 38 11.31 13.95 9.54
C ASP A 38 10.73 12.63 10.05
N ALA A 39 9.72 12.15 9.34
CA ALA A 39 8.97 10.95 9.67
C ALA A 39 8.73 10.09 8.43
N ARG A 40 8.66 8.78 8.65
CA ARG A 40 8.26 7.81 7.63
C ARG A 40 7.23 6.85 8.20
N ARG A 41 6.27 6.43 7.36
CA ARG A 41 5.33 5.36 7.70
C ARG A 41 5.17 4.40 6.54
N SER A 42 5.16 3.11 6.87
CA SER A 42 5.03 2.02 5.91
C SER A 42 3.55 1.73 5.64
N TYR A 43 3.20 1.54 4.37
CA TYR A 43 1.87 1.13 3.91
C TYR A 43 1.99 0.00 2.91
N SER A 44 1.41 -1.16 3.24
CA SER A 44 1.34 -2.30 2.33
C SER A 44 0.63 -1.89 1.04
N ILE A 45 1.16 -2.35 -0.07
CA ILE A 45 0.56 -2.15 -1.38
C ILE A 45 -0.62 -3.12 -1.47
N ALA A 46 -1.82 -2.58 -1.61
CA ALA A 46 -3.07 -3.34 -1.67
C ALA A 46 -3.34 -3.88 -3.08
N VAL A 47 -2.95 -3.09 -4.07
CA VAL A 47 -2.94 -3.44 -5.48
C VAL A 47 -1.69 -2.79 -6.06
N GLY A 48 -0.77 -3.64 -6.50
CA GLY A 48 0.17 -3.32 -7.54
C GLY A 48 -0.10 -4.34 -8.64
N ARG A 49 -0.27 -3.87 -9.87
CA ARG A 49 -0.75 -4.66 -11.01
C ARG A 49 -0.10 -6.05 -11.08
N ALA A 50 -0.87 -7.06 -11.49
CA ALA A 50 -0.30 -8.20 -12.20
C ALA A 50 0.43 -7.66 -13.44
N LEU A 51 1.55 -8.27 -13.85
CA LEU A 51 2.45 -7.73 -14.89
C LEU A 51 1.75 -7.30 -16.21
N ASP A 52 0.52 -7.77 -16.47
CA ASP A 52 -0.10 -7.80 -17.80
C ASP A 52 -1.35 -6.88 -17.98
N SER A 53 -1.69 -5.99 -17.04
CA SER A 53 -2.89 -5.11 -17.13
C SER A 53 -2.69 -3.76 -17.87
N PRO A 54 -3.75 -3.10 -18.41
CA PRO A 54 -3.70 -1.84 -19.19
C PRO A 54 -3.56 -0.53 -18.38
N PRO A 55 -2.96 0.55 -18.95
CA PRO A 55 -2.01 1.55 -18.38
C PRO A 55 -2.39 2.39 -17.16
N ASP A 56 -3.48 2.13 -16.46
CA ASP A 56 -3.86 2.92 -15.30
C ASP A 56 -2.92 2.55 -14.13
N ALA A 57 -1.79 3.25 -14.07
CA ALA A 57 -0.59 2.99 -13.26
C ALA A 57 -0.79 3.35 -11.78
N ARG A 58 -1.93 2.94 -11.23
CA ARG A 58 -2.31 3.27 -9.86
C ARG A 58 -1.84 2.19 -8.89
N MET A 59 -1.32 2.65 -7.76
CA MET A 59 -1.00 1.85 -6.59
C MET A 59 -1.98 2.23 -5.47
N ASP A 60 -2.62 1.21 -4.91
CA ASP A 60 -3.58 1.39 -3.83
C ASP A 60 -2.96 1.08 -2.47
N ILE A 61 -3.32 1.87 -1.46
CA ILE A 61 -3.06 1.57 -0.05
C ILE A 61 -4.34 1.73 0.78
N ALA A 62 -4.38 1.03 1.91
CA ALA A 62 -5.40 1.26 2.95
C ALA A 62 -4.74 1.94 4.16
N VAL A 63 -5.33 3.04 4.60
CA VAL A 63 -4.82 3.87 5.68
C VAL A 63 -5.80 3.86 6.85
N SER A 64 -5.33 3.45 8.02
CA SER A 64 -6.09 3.61 9.27
C SER A 64 -5.85 5.00 9.86
N TYR A 65 -6.94 5.72 10.11
CA TYR A 65 -6.93 6.98 10.84
C TYR A 65 -6.96 6.68 12.34
N VAL A 66 -5.96 7.20 13.04
CA VAL A 66 -5.75 7.01 14.48
C VAL A 66 -5.74 8.39 15.12
N ALA A 67 -6.54 8.57 16.18
CA ALA A 67 -6.59 9.84 16.90
C ALA A 67 -5.18 10.23 17.40
N GLY A 68 -4.74 11.45 17.08
CA GLY A 68 -3.39 11.93 17.38
C GLY A 68 -2.28 11.34 16.50
N GLY A 69 -2.61 10.55 15.48
CA GLY A 69 -1.65 9.97 14.56
C GLY A 69 -1.11 11.01 13.57
N ALA A 70 0.22 11.18 13.53
CA ALA A 70 0.84 12.16 12.63
C ALA A 70 0.58 11.88 11.14
N ALA A 71 0.54 10.61 10.74
CA ALA A 71 0.17 10.25 9.37
C ALA A 71 -1.34 10.45 9.12
N THR A 72 -2.19 10.35 10.15
CA THR A 72 -3.62 10.65 10.02
C THR A 72 -3.83 12.12 9.67
N ALA A 73 -3.17 13.03 10.38
CA ALA A 73 -3.21 14.46 10.05
C ALA A 73 -2.72 14.74 8.61
N LEU A 74 -1.66 14.06 8.16
CA LEU A 74 -1.19 14.15 6.78
C LEU A 74 -2.29 13.78 5.77
N PHE A 75 -2.95 12.64 5.94
CA PHE A 75 -3.94 12.15 4.97
C PHE A 75 -5.30 12.85 5.08
N GLU A 76 -5.68 13.34 6.26
CA GLU A 76 -6.88 14.17 6.41
C GLU A 76 -6.72 15.52 5.72
N ALA A 77 -5.49 16.06 5.65
CA ALA A 77 -5.17 17.29 4.94
C ALA A 77 -4.81 17.07 3.46
N LEU A 78 -4.85 15.83 2.96
CA LEU A 78 -4.43 15.50 1.60
C LEU A 78 -5.59 15.67 0.60
N ASP A 79 -5.46 16.65 -0.29
CA ASP A 79 -6.38 16.84 -1.40
C ASP A 79 -6.02 15.97 -2.62
N ILE A 80 -7.03 15.70 -3.46
CA ILE A 80 -6.82 15.01 -4.75
C ILE A 80 -5.86 15.84 -5.61
N GLY A 81 -4.85 15.18 -6.18
CA GLY A 81 -3.83 15.81 -7.01
C GLY A 81 -2.58 16.27 -6.25
N HIS A 82 -2.57 16.20 -4.91
CA HIS A 82 -1.35 16.41 -4.15
C HIS A 82 -0.31 15.31 -4.39
N ARG A 83 0.96 15.71 -4.27
CA ARG A 83 2.12 14.83 -4.38
C ARG A 83 2.68 14.55 -2.99
N LEU A 84 3.14 13.33 -2.80
CA LEU A 84 3.82 12.88 -1.59
C LEU A 84 5.16 12.27 -1.98
N GLU A 85 6.17 12.52 -1.15
CA GLU A 85 7.44 11.82 -1.24
C GLU A 85 7.29 10.41 -0.67
N ALA A 86 7.72 9.42 -1.45
CA ALA A 86 7.67 8.03 -1.03
C ALA A 86 8.90 7.26 -1.52
N SER A 87 9.24 6.19 -0.82
CA SER A 87 10.32 5.29 -1.21
C SER A 87 9.91 3.82 -1.11
N GLY A 88 10.60 2.98 -1.88
CA GLY A 88 10.31 1.55 -1.98
C GLY A 88 10.07 1.11 -3.43
N PRO A 89 9.42 -0.05 -3.65
CA PRO A 89 8.84 -0.91 -2.61
C PRO A 89 9.88 -1.64 -1.76
N TYR A 90 9.49 -2.00 -0.54
CA TYR A 90 10.28 -2.76 0.42
C TYR A 90 9.50 -3.97 0.95
N GLY A 91 10.19 -4.85 1.66
CA GLY A 91 9.58 -5.98 2.36
C GLY A 91 10.07 -7.33 1.86
N ARG A 92 10.02 -8.32 2.75
CA ARG A 92 10.35 -9.73 2.49
C ARG A 92 9.14 -10.65 2.62
N PHE A 93 8.01 -10.13 3.10
CA PHE A 93 6.75 -10.85 3.16
C PHE A 93 6.12 -10.80 1.77
N CYS A 94 6.57 -11.69 0.89
CA CYS A 94 6.20 -11.69 -0.52
C CYS A 94 5.61 -13.04 -0.89
N LEU A 95 4.62 -13.03 -1.78
CA LEU A 95 4.15 -14.23 -2.46
C LEU A 95 4.82 -14.27 -3.84
N PHE A 96 5.62 -15.30 -4.10
CA PHE A 96 6.33 -15.46 -5.36
C PHE A 96 5.58 -16.39 -6.32
N PRO A 97 5.72 -16.20 -7.65
CA PRO A 97 4.98 -16.99 -8.63
C PRO A 97 5.27 -18.50 -8.61
N ASN A 98 6.35 -18.91 -7.94
CA ASN A 98 6.78 -20.30 -7.80
C ASN A 98 6.58 -20.85 -6.38
N ASP A 99 5.84 -20.16 -5.52
CA ASP A 99 5.48 -20.71 -4.20
C ASP A 99 4.66 -22.00 -4.38
N ALA A 100 5.09 -23.08 -3.74
CA ALA A 100 4.54 -24.43 -3.94
C ALA A 100 3.84 -24.99 -2.69
N ASN A 101 3.30 -24.10 -1.84
CA ASN A 101 2.63 -24.55 -0.62
C ASN A 101 1.29 -25.20 -0.98
N ARG A 102 1.00 -26.37 -0.40
CA ARG A 102 -0.27 -27.07 -0.64
C ARG A 102 -1.50 -26.34 -0.10
N ARG A 103 -1.30 -25.45 0.88
CA ARG A 103 -2.35 -24.69 1.56
C ARG A 103 -1.80 -23.35 2.04
N TYR A 104 -2.61 -22.32 1.93
CA TYR A 104 -2.34 -20.99 2.46
C TYR A 104 -3.37 -20.64 3.52
N LEU A 105 -2.93 -20.05 4.63
CA LEU A 105 -3.80 -19.51 5.67
C LEU A 105 -3.45 -18.04 5.86
N LEU A 106 -4.41 -17.15 5.58
CA LEU A 106 -4.25 -15.71 5.70
C LEU A 106 -5.00 -15.23 6.95
N VAL A 107 -4.29 -14.56 7.87
CA VAL A 107 -4.85 -14.11 9.15
C VAL A 107 -4.51 -12.65 9.36
N GLY A 108 -5.50 -11.77 9.25
CA GLY A 108 -5.29 -10.33 9.39
C GLY A 108 -6.45 -9.65 10.10
N THR A 109 -6.16 -8.50 10.69
CA THR A 109 -7.13 -7.63 11.38
C THR A 109 -7.01 -6.21 10.85
N GLY A 110 -8.13 -5.52 10.64
CA GLY A 110 -8.13 -4.14 10.14
C GLY A 110 -7.35 -4.03 8.83
N THR A 111 -6.47 -3.02 8.71
CA THR A 111 -5.59 -2.84 7.54
C THR A 111 -4.49 -3.90 7.40
N GLY A 112 -4.34 -4.81 8.36
CA GLY A 112 -3.46 -5.98 8.22
C GLY A 112 -3.84 -6.92 7.06
N ILE A 113 -5.04 -6.81 6.51
CA ILE A 113 -5.48 -7.58 5.33
C ILE A 113 -4.98 -7.00 3.99
N THR A 114 -4.43 -5.78 4.00
CA THR A 114 -3.99 -5.06 2.79
C THR A 114 -3.03 -5.86 1.90
N PRO A 115 -1.94 -6.48 2.42
CA PRO A 115 -1.05 -7.27 1.56
C PRO A 115 -1.74 -8.50 0.96
N TYR A 116 -2.77 -9.04 1.63
CA TYR A 116 -3.52 -10.19 1.10
C TYR A 116 -4.31 -9.83 -0.14
N ARG A 117 -4.87 -8.61 -0.19
CA ARG A 117 -5.56 -8.11 -1.40
C ARG A 117 -4.65 -8.16 -2.63
N ALA A 118 -3.36 -7.82 -2.47
CA ALA A 118 -2.38 -7.91 -3.55
C ALA A 118 -2.01 -9.36 -3.89
N MET A 119 -2.05 -10.27 -2.92
CA MET A 119 -1.72 -11.69 -3.09
C MET A 119 -2.83 -12.50 -3.75
N LEU A 120 -4.11 -12.11 -3.56
CA LEU A 120 -5.28 -12.90 -4.00
C LEU A 120 -5.21 -13.35 -5.47
N PRO A 121 -4.94 -12.46 -6.47
CA PRO A 121 -4.92 -12.89 -7.87
C PRO A 121 -3.88 -13.98 -8.16
N GLN A 122 -2.74 -13.93 -7.47
CA GLN A 122 -1.70 -14.93 -7.64
C GLN A 122 -2.03 -16.22 -6.89
N LEU A 123 -2.62 -16.14 -5.69
CA LEU A 123 -3.10 -17.32 -4.94
C LEU A 123 -4.17 -18.11 -5.69
N GLU A 124 -4.98 -17.47 -6.55
CA GLU A 124 -5.95 -18.16 -7.41
C GLU A 124 -5.27 -19.06 -8.46
N SER A 125 -4.00 -18.81 -8.76
CA SER A 125 -3.21 -19.52 -9.77
C SER A 125 -2.17 -20.50 -9.23
N LEU A 126 -1.93 -20.53 -7.91
CA LEU A 126 -0.98 -21.41 -7.22
C LEU A 126 -1.68 -22.66 -6.68
#